data_AF-A0A7R7JEA1-F1
#
_entry.id   AF-A0A7R7JEA1-F1
#
_cell.length_a   1.000
_cell.length_b   1.000
_cell.length_c   1.000
_cell.angle_alpha   90.00
_cell.angle_beta   90.00
_cell.angle_gamma   90.00
#
_symmetry.space_group_name_H-M   'P 1'
#
loop_
_entity.id
_entity.type
_entity.pdbx_description
1 polymer ?
#
loop_
_entity_poly.entity_id
_entity_poly.type
_entity_poly.pdbx_seq_one_letter_code
_entity_poly.pdbx_strand_id
1 'polypeptide(L)'
;MSAQCARDLDRRGPTPAQLEEALETLSLPLVAKVPRSARGEGVHLIESRADLLAYARHSEVLYLQEYLPITRDLRIVYVGDRVVSAYWRQAAPGVFHTNVARGGRVHFDDIPAAAIALVEQVARRLGIDHAGFDVAEVQGWFYILEFNPLFGLEALNRQGIRIAPLIEDYLRRAGGPADSDPDAPLAA
;
A
#
# COMPACT_ATOMS: atom_id res chain seq x y z
N MET A 1 -37.64 -5.26 20.55
CA MET A 1 -36.19 -5.55 20.62
C MET A 1 -35.62 -5.41 19.23
N SER A 2 -34.89 -4.32 18.98
CA SER A 2 -34.40 -3.94 17.66
C SER A 2 -33.32 -4.89 17.15
N ALA A 3 -33.27 -5.09 15.83
CA ALA A 3 -32.27 -5.89 15.11
C ALA A 3 -30.81 -5.42 15.31
N GLN A 4 -30.60 -4.34 16.08
CA GLN A 4 -29.29 -3.85 16.49
C GLN A 4 -28.63 -4.78 17.53
N CYS A 5 -29.40 -5.40 18.43
CA CYS A 5 -28.87 -6.19 19.55
C CYS A 5 -28.29 -7.56 19.15
N ALA A 6 -28.57 -8.03 17.93
CA ALA A 6 -28.10 -9.33 17.44
C ALA A 6 -26.79 -9.25 16.63
N ARG A 7 -26.31 -8.05 16.29
CA ARG A 7 -25.05 -7.86 15.55
C ARG A 7 -23.82 -7.69 16.46
N ASP A 8 -24.03 -7.52 17.76
CA ASP A 8 -22.96 -7.28 18.73
C ASP A 8 -22.41 -8.56 19.39
N LEU A 9 -22.89 -9.74 19.00
CA LEU A 9 -22.55 -11.03 19.60
C LEU A 9 -21.45 -11.84 18.87
N ASP A 10 -20.87 -11.31 17.78
CA ASP A 10 -19.88 -12.05 16.96
C ASP A 10 -18.56 -11.31 16.68
N ARG A 11 -18.33 -10.14 17.30
CA ARG A 11 -17.04 -9.43 17.17
C ARG A 11 -16.05 -9.87 18.23
N ARG A 12 -15.41 -11.03 18.01
CA ARG A 12 -14.23 -11.39 18.80
C ARG A 12 -13.03 -10.60 18.31
N GLY A 13 -12.69 -9.55 19.06
CA GLY A 13 -11.41 -8.88 18.90
C GLY A 13 -10.23 -9.81 19.23
N PRO A 14 -8.99 -9.34 19.04
CA PRO A 14 -7.79 -10.14 19.24
C PRO A 14 -7.68 -10.66 20.68
N THR A 15 -7.36 -11.95 20.81
CA THR A 15 -7.17 -12.60 22.10
C THR A 15 -5.81 -12.25 22.70
N PRO A 16 -5.64 -12.37 24.04
CA PRO A 16 -4.35 -12.18 24.69
C PRO A 16 -3.22 -13.04 24.09
N ALA A 17 -3.53 -14.30 23.73
CA ALA A 17 -2.55 -15.21 23.13
C ALA A 17 -2.04 -14.69 21.77
N GLN A 18 -2.94 -14.19 20.92
CA GLN A 18 -2.57 -13.60 19.63
C GLN A 18 -1.70 -12.34 19.77
N LEU A 19 -1.89 -11.57 20.85
CA LEU A 19 -1.07 -10.40 21.14
C LEU A 19 0.34 -10.79 21.60
N GLU A 20 0.47 -11.87 22.38
CA GLU A 20 1.80 -12.37 22.77
C GLU A 20 2.54 -12.94 21.58
N GLU A 21 1.87 -13.77 20.76
CA GLU A 21 2.44 -14.30 19.52
C GLU A 21 2.94 -13.19 18.59
N ALA A 22 2.17 -12.10 18.46
CA ALA A 22 2.58 -10.94 17.67
C ALA A 22 3.87 -10.28 18.20
N LEU A 23 4.01 -10.15 19.51
CA LEU A 23 5.19 -9.54 20.14
C LEU A 23 6.42 -10.44 20.03
N GLU A 24 6.24 -11.75 20.16
CA GLU A 24 7.31 -12.74 19.96
C GLU A 24 7.79 -12.76 18.49
N THR A 25 6.86 -12.57 17.54
CA THR A 25 7.16 -12.65 16.11
C THR A 25 7.79 -11.38 15.54
N LEU A 26 7.26 -10.19 15.87
CA LEU A 26 7.62 -8.94 15.18
C LEU A 26 8.57 -8.02 15.98
N SER A 27 8.80 -8.31 17.27
CA SER A 27 9.51 -7.42 18.20
C SER A 27 8.92 -5.99 18.25
N LEU A 28 9.41 -5.18 19.19
CA LEU A 28 9.04 -3.75 19.29
C LEU A 28 10.23 -2.86 18.90
N PRO A 29 9.99 -1.67 18.31
CA PRO A 29 8.68 -1.17 17.90
C PRO A 29 8.14 -1.91 16.66
N LEU A 30 6.82 -1.90 16.47
CA LEU A 30 6.15 -2.45 15.28
C LEU A 30 5.14 -1.46 14.69
N VAL A 31 4.68 -1.72 13.48
CA VAL A 31 3.66 -0.91 12.80
C VAL A 31 2.33 -1.66 12.76
N ALA A 32 1.28 -1.05 13.31
CA ALA A 32 -0.08 -1.54 13.18
C ALA A 32 -0.84 -0.73 12.11
N LYS A 33 -1.54 -1.41 11.20
CA LYS A 33 -2.35 -0.73 10.17
C LYS A 33 -3.82 -1.10 10.26
N VAL A 34 -4.69 -0.11 10.10
CA VAL A 34 -6.13 -0.31 9.97
C VAL A 34 -6.41 -0.82 8.55
N PRO A 35 -6.99 -2.04 8.41
CA PRO A 35 -7.36 -2.57 7.10
C PRO A 35 -8.33 -1.61 6.38
N ARG A 36 -8.12 -1.41 5.08
CA ARG A 36 -8.96 -0.54 4.22
C ARG A 36 -9.00 0.93 4.67
N SER A 37 -7.93 1.43 5.29
CA SER A 37 -7.73 2.87 5.49
C SER A 37 -7.06 3.52 4.28
N ALA A 38 -7.26 4.83 4.10
CA ALA A 38 -6.64 5.61 3.03
C ALA A 38 -5.82 6.77 3.62
N ARG A 39 -4.92 7.35 2.80
CA ARG A 39 -4.13 8.57 3.13
C ARG A 39 -3.20 8.46 4.35
N GLY A 40 -2.92 7.26 4.83
CA GLY A 40 -2.01 7.02 5.96
C GLY A 40 -2.61 7.31 7.34
N GLU A 41 -3.91 7.61 7.45
CA GLU A 41 -4.58 7.88 8.74
C GLU A 41 -4.74 6.62 9.61
N GLY A 42 -4.51 5.44 9.05
CA GLY A 42 -4.62 4.17 9.75
C GLY A 42 -3.28 3.49 10.01
N VAL A 43 -2.14 4.19 10.02
CA VAL A 43 -0.83 3.58 10.31
C VAL A 43 -0.31 4.11 11.65
N HIS A 44 -0.08 3.19 12.59
CA HIS A 44 0.29 3.51 13.98
C HIS A 44 1.63 2.85 14.32
N LEU A 45 2.54 3.62 14.92
CA LEU A 45 3.74 3.07 15.55
C LEU A 45 3.38 2.55 16.95
N ILE A 46 3.77 1.33 17.24
CA ILE A 46 3.53 0.65 18.51
C ILE A 46 4.90 0.47 19.18
N GLU A 47 5.15 1.21 20.25
CA GLU A 47 6.45 1.25 20.92
C GLU A 47 6.51 0.35 22.15
N SER A 48 5.35 -0.01 22.71
CA SER A 48 5.24 -0.84 23.90
C SER A 48 4.12 -1.87 23.82
N ARG A 49 4.19 -2.89 24.70
CA ARG A 49 3.09 -3.85 24.92
C ARG A 49 1.79 -3.15 25.33
N ALA A 50 1.88 -2.04 26.07
CA ALA A 50 0.71 -1.27 26.47
C ALA A 50 0.04 -0.59 25.27
N ASP A 51 0.82 -0.07 24.32
CA ASP A 51 0.29 0.55 23.09
C ASP A 51 -0.41 -0.49 22.22
N LEU A 52 0.17 -1.69 22.09
CA LEU A 52 -0.45 -2.79 21.33
C LEU A 52 -1.79 -3.20 21.94
N LEU A 53 -1.86 -3.32 23.27
CA LEU A 53 -3.09 -3.61 24.01
C LEU A 53 -4.14 -2.51 23.81
N ALA A 54 -3.73 -1.24 23.84
CA ALA A 54 -4.64 -0.12 23.61
C ALA A 54 -5.19 -0.15 22.18
N TYR A 55 -4.33 -0.39 21.18
CA TYR A 55 -4.73 -0.53 19.78
C TYR A 55 -5.71 -1.69 19.57
N ALA A 56 -5.43 -2.86 20.17
CA ALA A 56 -6.24 -4.06 20.02
C ALA A 56 -7.66 -3.94 20.58
N ARG A 57 -7.90 -3.09 21.59
CA ARG A 57 -9.25 -2.83 22.14
C ARG A 57 -10.20 -2.19 21.13
N HIS A 58 -9.65 -1.54 20.10
CA HIS A 58 -10.42 -0.81 19.10
C HIS A 58 -10.30 -1.43 17.70
N SER A 59 -9.66 -2.59 17.59
CA SER A 59 -9.34 -3.23 16.32
C SER A 59 -9.91 -4.65 16.27
N GLU A 60 -10.73 -4.95 15.27
CA GLU A 60 -11.24 -6.31 15.04
C GLU A 60 -10.19 -7.24 14.45
N VAL A 61 -9.23 -6.68 13.72
CA VAL A 61 -8.16 -7.42 13.02
C VAL A 61 -6.83 -6.76 13.36
N LEU A 62 -5.83 -7.59 13.71
CA LEU A 62 -4.45 -7.14 13.85
C LEU A 62 -3.74 -7.29 12.50
N TYR A 63 -3.53 -6.18 11.81
CA TYR A 63 -2.63 -6.14 10.66
C TYR A 63 -1.33 -5.46 11.06
N LEU A 64 -0.38 -6.28 11.48
CA LEU A 64 0.89 -5.85 12.06
C LEU A 64 2.04 -6.10 11.09
N GLN A 65 3.03 -5.23 11.14
CA GLN A 65 4.21 -5.27 10.30
C GLN A 65 5.43 -4.93 11.17
N GLU A 66 6.57 -5.56 10.88
CA GLU A 66 7.86 -5.11 11.41
C GLU A 66 8.08 -3.62 11.11
N TYR A 67 8.63 -2.91 12.08
CA TYR A 67 9.07 -1.54 11.88
C TYR A 67 10.36 -1.52 11.06
N LEU A 68 10.29 -0.89 9.89
CA LEU A 68 11.46 -0.66 9.04
C LEU A 68 12.02 0.75 9.32
N PRO A 69 13.32 0.90 9.63
CA PRO A 69 13.93 2.19 9.97
C PRO A 69 14.23 3.04 8.72
N ILE A 70 13.19 3.31 7.92
CA ILE A 70 13.28 4.05 6.66
C ILE A 70 12.92 5.52 6.86
N THR A 71 13.60 6.40 6.13
CA THR A 71 13.34 7.85 6.10
C THR A 71 12.66 8.31 4.81
N ARG A 72 12.58 7.42 3.83
CA ARG A 72 11.99 7.60 2.52
C ARG A 72 11.45 6.26 2.03
N ASP A 73 10.49 6.32 1.14
CA ASP A 73 10.02 5.16 0.37
C ASP A 73 10.07 5.47 -1.13
N LEU A 74 10.17 4.44 -1.94
CA LEU A 74 10.22 4.52 -3.39
C LEU A 74 8.83 4.24 -3.95
N ARG A 75 8.25 5.24 -4.63
CA ARG A 75 7.05 5.04 -5.44
C ARG A 75 7.48 4.52 -6.81
N ILE A 76 6.95 3.39 -7.21
CA ILE A 76 7.13 2.82 -8.56
C ILE A 76 5.76 2.71 -9.23
N VAL A 77 5.58 3.36 -10.38
CA VAL A 77 4.33 3.30 -11.15
C VAL A 77 4.48 2.30 -12.27
N TYR A 78 3.64 1.27 -12.23
CA TYR A 78 3.52 0.22 -13.23
C TYR A 78 2.25 0.44 -14.05
N VAL A 79 2.35 0.34 -15.38
CA VAL A 79 1.21 0.42 -16.30
C VAL A 79 1.40 -0.57 -17.45
N GLY A 80 0.38 -1.39 -17.67
CA GLY A 80 0.34 -2.46 -18.66
C GLY A 80 1.36 -3.54 -18.34
N ASP A 81 2.53 -3.42 -18.96
CA ASP A 81 3.58 -4.44 -18.98
C ASP A 81 4.93 -3.96 -18.41
N ARG A 82 5.02 -2.68 -18.02
CA ARG A 82 6.28 -2.01 -17.64
C ARG A 82 6.14 -0.96 -16.54
N VAL A 83 7.26 -0.68 -15.88
CA VAL A 83 7.39 0.52 -15.03
C VAL A 83 7.51 1.77 -15.91
N VAL A 84 6.70 2.79 -15.63
CA VAL A 84 6.64 4.04 -16.40
C VAL A 84 7.25 5.23 -15.65
N SER A 85 7.34 5.15 -14.33
CA SER A 85 7.96 6.17 -13.48
C SER A 85 8.37 5.54 -12.15
N ALA A 86 9.44 6.04 -11.56
CA ALA A 86 9.82 5.71 -10.20
C ALA A 86 10.49 6.93 -9.54
N TYR A 87 10.21 7.14 -8.26
CA TYR A 87 10.73 8.29 -7.52
C TYR A 87 10.69 8.09 -6.01
N TRP A 88 11.71 8.58 -5.33
CA TRP A 88 11.76 8.62 -3.87
C TRP A 88 10.80 9.66 -3.33
N ARG A 89 10.03 9.28 -2.31
CA ARG A 89 9.20 10.15 -1.47
C ARG A 89 9.85 10.23 -0.11
N GLN A 90 10.21 11.44 0.31
CA GLN A 90 10.83 11.68 1.61
C GLN A 90 9.90 12.52 2.47
N ALA A 91 9.64 12.05 3.70
CA ALA A 91 8.84 12.79 4.67
C ALA A 91 9.52 14.11 5.05
N ALA A 92 8.73 15.10 5.46
CA ALA A 92 9.27 16.27 6.14
C ALA A 92 9.90 15.84 7.50
N PRO A 93 10.94 16.53 7.98
CA PRO A 93 11.54 16.23 9.28
C PRO A 93 10.49 16.16 10.39
N GLY A 94 10.51 15.10 11.21
CA GLY A 94 9.58 14.91 12.33
C GLY A 94 8.21 14.30 11.96
N VAL A 95 7.99 13.91 10.71
CA VAL A 95 6.74 13.26 10.27
C VAL A 95 7.01 11.79 9.91
N PHE A 96 6.27 10.87 10.53
CA PHE A 96 6.37 9.44 10.24
C PHE A 96 5.87 9.07 8.83
N HIS A 97 4.87 9.78 8.32
CA HIS A 97 4.30 9.52 6.99
C HIS A 97 5.04 10.30 5.88
N THR A 98 5.42 9.58 4.82
CA THR A 98 6.12 10.10 3.63
C THR A 98 5.18 10.64 2.54
N ASN A 99 3.88 10.72 2.81
CA ASN A 99 2.89 11.15 1.82
C ASN A 99 3.17 12.56 1.30
N VAL A 100 3.47 12.67 -0.01
CA VAL A 100 3.79 13.92 -0.74
C VAL A 100 2.72 15.01 -0.54
N ALA A 101 1.44 14.61 -0.39
CA ALA A 101 0.33 15.52 -0.11
C ALA A 101 0.46 16.30 1.22
N ARG A 102 1.40 15.92 2.11
CA ARG A 102 1.69 16.58 3.38
C ARG A 102 3.04 17.32 3.40
N GLY A 103 3.58 17.68 2.23
CA GLY A 103 4.81 18.46 2.11
C GLY A 103 6.10 17.62 2.00
N GLY A 104 5.97 16.32 1.67
CA GLY A 104 7.11 15.46 1.37
C GLY A 104 7.84 15.88 0.09
N ARG A 105 9.16 15.65 0.03
CA ARG A 105 9.98 15.94 -1.15
C ARG A 105 10.01 14.74 -2.10
N VAL A 106 10.11 15.03 -3.40
CA VAL A 106 10.20 14.02 -4.47
C VAL A 106 11.58 14.11 -5.10
N HIS A 107 12.25 12.97 -5.25
CA HIS A 107 13.56 12.86 -5.90
C HIS A 107 13.54 11.75 -6.96
N PHE A 108 14.10 12.04 -8.14
CA PHE A 108 14.07 11.14 -9.30
C PHE A 108 15.41 10.44 -9.57
N ASP A 109 16.46 10.83 -8.86
CA ASP A 109 17.81 10.30 -9.04
C ASP A 109 18.02 9.02 -8.22
N ASP A 110 19.04 8.24 -8.61
CA ASP A 110 19.48 7.03 -7.90
C ASP A 110 18.37 6.02 -7.62
N ILE A 111 17.51 5.77 -8.62
CA ILE A 111 16.47 4.75 -8.55
C ILE A 111 17.10 3.36 -8.74
N PRO A 112 17.00 2.45 -7.76
CA PRO A 112 17.62 1.14 -7.87
C PRO A 112 16.92 0.25 -8.91
N ALA A 113 17.67 -0.25 -9.88
CA ALA A 113 17.17 -1.17 -10.90
C ALA A 113 16.58 -2.46 -10.29
N ALA A 114 17.13 -2.92 -9.17
CA ALA A 114 16.63 -4.10 -8.44
C ALA A 114 15.21 -3.88 -7.90
N ALA A 115 14.86 -2.67 -7.44
CA ALA A 115 13.52 -2.35 -6.98
C ALA A 115 12.50 -2.34 -8.14
N ILE A 116 12.90 -1.81 -9.30
CA ILE A 116 12.10 -1.84 -10.53
C ILE A 116 11.84 -3.29 -10.95
N ALA A 117 12.88 -4.12 -11.01
CA ALA A 117 12.77 -5.53 -11.38
C ALA A 117 11.85 -6.31 -10.43
N LEU A 118 11.94 -6.05 -9.12
CA LEU A 118 11.05 -6.64 -8.12
C LEU A 118 9.58 -6.28 -8.40
N VAL A 119 9.28 -5.00 -8.65
CA VAL A 119 7.91 -4.56 -8.95
C VAL A 119 7.39 -5.17 -10.26
N GLU A 120 8.19 -5.18 -11.33
CA GLU A 120 7.76 -5.80 -12.59
C GLU A 120 7.47 -7.30 -12.43
N GLN A 121 8.32 -8.01 -11.68
CA GLN A 121 8.12 -9.44 -11.42
C GLN A 121 6.83 -9.68 -10.62
N VAL A 122 6.60 -8.91 -9.57
CA VAL A 122 5.41 -9.05 -8.71
C VAL A 122 4.14 -8.66 -9.48
N ALA A 123 4.16 -7.55 -10.21
CA ALA A 123 3.01 -7.10 -11.00
C ALA A 123 2.60 -8.14 -12.05
N ARG A 124 3.56 -8.68 -12.81
CA ARG A 124 3.29 -9.73 -13.80
C ARG A 124 2.75 -11.00 -13.16
N ARG A 125 3.35 -11.45 -12.05
CA ARG A 125 2.94 -12.69 -11.37
C ARG A 125 1.54 -12.60 -10.76
N LEU A 126 1.14 -11.40 -10.33
CA LEU A 126 -0.17 -11.16 -9.72
C LEU A 126 -1.24 -10.67 -10.73
N GLY A 127 -0.89 -10.48 -12.00
CA GLY A 127 -1.81 -9.95 -13.01
C GLY A 127 -2.25 -8.52 -12.73
N ILE A 128 -1.35 -7.68 -12.19
CA ILE A 128 -1.64 -6.27 -11.92
C ILE A 128 -1.38 -5.46 -13.19
N ASP A 129 -2.44 -4.95 -13.80
CA ASP A 129 -2.34 -4.13 -15.01
C ASP A 129 -1.83 -2.70 -14.74
N HIS A 130 -2.23 -2.10 -13.62
CA HIS A 130 -1.75 -0.77 -13.24
C HIS A 130 -1.80 -0.57 -11.73
N ALA A 131 -0.74 -0.01 -11.17
CA ALA A 131 -0.70 0.43 -9.78
C ALA A 131 0.52 1.31 -9.50
N GLY A 132 0.42 2.12 -8.45
CA GLY A 132 1.57 2.69 -7.77
C GLY A 132 1.99 1.79 -6.61
N PHE A 133 3.18 1.24 -6.68
CA PHE A 133 3.81 0.42 -5.64
C PHE A 133 4.63 1.31 -4.70
N ASP A 134 4.51 1.07 -3.40
CA ASP A 134 5.32 1.69 -2.37
C ASP A 134 6.36 0.68 -1.90
N VAL A 135 7.63 1.02 -2.04
CA VAL A 135 8.77 0.13 -1.78
C VAL A 135 9.70 0.75 -0.73
N ALA A 136 10.07 -0.02 0.28
CA ALA A 136 11.08 0.34 1.25
C ALA A 136 12.45 -0.22 0.85
N GLU A 137 13.50 0.51 1.20
CA GLU A 137 14.88 0.02 1.13
C GLU A 137 15.45 -0.07 2.55
N VAL A 138 15.93 -1.25 2.95
CA VAL A 138 16.60 -1.46 4.24
C VAL A 138 17.85 -2.29 3.99
N GLN A 139 19.03 -1.74 4.30
CA GLN A 139 20.32 -2.43 4.15
C GLN A 139 20.53 -3.07 2.75
N GLY A 140 20.08 -2.38 1.69
CA GLY A 140 20.17 -2.86 0.30
C GLY A 140 19.09 -3.87 -0.11
N TRP A 141 18.19 -4.25 0.79
CA TRP A 141 17.03 -5.09 0.50
C TRP A 141 15.79 -4.25 0.20
N PHE A 142 15.00 -4.69 -0.77
CA PHE A 142 13.77 -4.01 -1.19
C PHE A 142 12.52 -4.77 -0.74
N TYR A 143 11.60 -4.05 -0.09
CA TYR A 143 10.35 -4.59 0.44
C TYR A 143 9.18 -3.85 -0.18
N ILE A 144 8.24 -4.55 -0.80
CA ILE A 144 6.98 -3.95 -1.24
C ILE A 144 6.10 -3.78 0.01
N LEU A 145 5.74 -2.54 0.33
CA LEU A 145 4.91 -2.19 1.49
C LEU A 145 3.42 -2.29 1.16
N GLU A 146 3.05 -1.73 0.00
CA GLU A 146 1.69 -1.75 -0.53
C GLU A 146 1.70 -1.42 -2.03
N PHE A 147 0.57 -1.61 -2.69
CA PHE A 147 0.31 -1.03 -4.00
C PHE A 147 -1.10 -0.48 -4.05
N ASN A 148 -1.30 0.59 -4.82
CA ASN A 148 -2.57 1.26 -4.95
C ASN A 148 -2.92 1.47 -6.43
N PRO A 149 -4.05 0.95 -6.92
CA PRO A 149 -4.54 1.26 -8.26
C PRO A 149 -4.83 2.76 -8.44
N LEU A 150 -5.29 3.42 -7.38
CA LEU A 150 -5.58 4.86 -7.36
C LEU A 150 -4.42 5.63 -6.72
N PHE A 151 -3.39 5.92 -7.54
CA PHE A 151 -2.22 6.68 -7.11
C PHE A 151 -2.24 8.13 -7.62
N GLY A 152 -1.59 9.02 -6.86
CA GLY A 152 -1.45 10.44 -7.24
C GLY A 152 -0.56 10.64 -8.47
N LEU A 153 -0.96 11.56 -9.35
CA LEU A 153 -0.31 11.81 -10.65
C LEU A 153 0.67 13.00 -10.66
N GLU A 154 0.80 13.73 -9.55
CA GLU A 154 1.54 14.99 -9.51
C GLU A 154 3.01 14.84 -9.94
N ALA A 155 3.72 13.85 -9.39
CA ALA A 155 5.13 13.60 -9.73
C ALA A 155 5.31 13.21 -11.20
N LEU A 156 4.39 12.41 -11.74
CA LEU A 156 4.42 11.98 -13.14
C LEU A 156 4.20 13.16 -14.08
N ASN A 157 3.25 14.03 -13.74
CA ASN A 157 3.02 15.27 -14.48
C ASN A 157 4.26 16.18 -14.48
N ARG A 158 5.02 16.25 -13.37
CA ARG A 158 6.30 16.99 -13.32
C ARG A 158 7.38 16.39 -14.23
N GLN A 159 7.34 15.08 -14.46
CA GLN A 159 8.20 14.39 -15.44
C GLN A 159 7.65 14.48 -16.88
N GLY A 160 6.50 15.13 -17.10
CA GLY A 160 5.83 15.17 -18.40
C GLY A 160 5.12 13.87 -18.79
N ILE A 161 4.99 12.92 -17.87
CA ILE A 161 4.36 11.63 -18.11
C ILE A 161 2.86 11.74 -17.93
N ARG A 162 2.10 11.35 -18.96
CA ARG A 162 0.64 11.27 -18.92
C ARG A 162 0.23 9.80 -18.89
N ILE A 163 -0.53 9.42 -17.86
CA ILE A 163 -0.92 8.01 -17.64
C ILE A 163 -2.05 7.57 -18.57
N ALA A 164 -3.02 8.43 -18.87
CA ALA A 164 -4.18 8.05 -19.69
C ALA A 164 -3.80 7.46 -21.07
N PRO A 165 -2.90 8.08 -21.87
CA PRO A 165 -2.47 7.49 -23.14
C PRO A 165 -1.77 6.14 -23.00
N LEU A 166 -1.04 5.93 -21.89
CA LEU A 166 -0.34 4.66 -21.63
C LEU A 166 -1.32 3.53 -21.30
N ILE A 167 -2.37 3.85 -20.52
CA ILE A 167 -3.45 2.90 -20.23
C ILE A 167 -4.26 2.60 -21.49
N GLU A 168 -4.63 3.61 -22.27
CA GLU A 168 -5.36 3.43 -23.53
C GLU A 168 -4.60 2.55 -24.52
N ASP A 169 -3.30 2.80 -24.69
CA ASP A 169 -2.41 2.02 -25.53
C ASP A 169 -2.32 0.56 -25.05
N TYR A 170 -2.19 0.34 -23.73
CA TYR A 170 -2.24 -1.01 -23.15
C TYR A 170 -3.57 -1.72 -23.46
N LEU A 171 -4.70 -1.08 -23.20
CA LEU A 171 -6.03 -1.67 -23.42
C LEU A 171 -6.27 -2.03 -24.89
N ARG A 172 -5.81 -1.19 -25.83
CA ARG A 172 -5.89 -1.48 -27.28
C ARG A 172 -5.08 -2.73 -27.65
N ARG A 173 -3.88 -2.90 -27.09
CA ARG A 173 -3.04 -4.08 -27.32
C ARG A 173 -3.59 -5.34 -26.65
N ALA A 174 -4.17 -5.20 -25.46
CA ALA A 174 -4.75 -6.29 -24.71
C ALA A 174 -6.06 -6.84 -25.32
N GLY A 175 -6.60 -6.16 -26.36
CA GLY A 175 -7.84 -6.56 -27.03
C GLY A 175 -9.11 -6.04 -26.37
N GLY A 176 -8.99 -5.08 -25.44
CA GLY A 176 -10.07 -4.57 -24.60
C GLY A 176 -10.63 -5.62 -23.63
N PRO A 177 -11.51 -5.25 -22.69
CA PRO A 177 -12.51 -6.23 -22.26
C PRO A 177 -13.22 -6.70 -23.54
N ALA A 178 -13.57 -8.00 -23.63
CA ALA A 178 -14.58 -8.40 -24.61
C ALA A 178 -15.70 -7.38 -24.52
N ASP A 179 -16.14 -6.85 -25.67
CA ASP A 179 -17.19 -5.84 -25.78
C ASP A 179 -18.50 -6.46 -25.24
N SER A 180 -18.56 -6.64 -23.92
CA SER A 180 -19.74 -7.04 -23.19
C SER A 180 -20.47 -5.75 -23.03
N ASP A 181 -21.45 -5.56 -23.91
CA ASP A 181 -22.51 -4.58 -23.79
C ASP A 181 -22.77 -4.30 -22.30
N PRO A 182 -22.59 -3.05 -21.82
CA PRO A 182 -22.80 -2.72 -20.41
C PRO A 182 -24.26 -2.93 -19.98
N ASP A 183 -25.19 -3.07 -20.93
CA ASP A 183 -26.58 -3.45 -20.73
C ASP A 183 -26.82 -4.96 -20.90
N ALA A 184 -25.80 -5.77 -21.20
CA ALA A 184 -25.92 -7.22 -21.25
C ALA A 184 -26.30 -7.75 -19.85
N PRO A 185 -27.41 -8.50 -19.73
CA PRO A 185 -27.75 -9.12 -18.47
C PRO A 185 -26.63 -10.06 -18.04
N LEU A 186 -26.21 -9.95 -16.78
CA LEU A 186 -25.28 -10.90 -16.16
C LEU A 186 -25.83 -12.31 -16.43
N ALA A 187 -25.04 -13.14 -17.12
CA ALA A 187 -25.43 -14.51 -17.43
C ALA A 187 -25.83 -15.23 -16.13
N ALA A 188 -27.02 -15.82 -16.14
CA ALA A 188 -27.65 -16.47 -15.00
C ALA A 188 -26.88 -17.69 -14.47
#